data_AF-A0A6G7X2M9-F1
#
_entry.id   AF-A0A6G7X2M9-F1
#
_cell.length_a   1.000
_cell.length_b   1.000
_cell.length_c   1.000
_cell.angle_alpha   90.00
_cell.angle_beta   90.00
_cell.angle_gamma   90.00
#
_symmetry.space_group_name_H-M   'P 1'
#
loop_
_entity.id
_entity.type
_entity.pdbx_description
1 polymer ?
#
loop_
_entity_poly.entity_id
_entity_poly.type
_entity_poly.pdbx_seq_one_letter_code
_entity_poly.pdbx_strand_id
1 'polypeptide(L)'
;MATIRETILTYPGTGDGESFLDTVLIDRSLNGAADYTASNKSSVQLAVADIYAMIGGLPDFTENKLSITYPRAWYTQKARELYIANGESEKAEALGNSIRVPRGRAGQSW
;
A
#
# COMPACT_ATOMS: atom_id res chain seq x y z
N MET A 1 1.32 17.25 18.96
CA MET A 1 0.38 16.47 18.13
C MET A 1 1.22 15.58 17.22
N ALA A 2 0.72 14.38 16.88
CA ALA A 2 1.43 13.56 15.90
C ALA A 2 1.23 14.18 14.52
N THR A 3 2.29 14.23 13.73
CA THR A 3 2.21 14.69 12.34
C THR A 3 1.48 13.66 11.48
N ILE A 4 1.01 14.08 10.30
CA ILE A 4 0.41 13.16 9.32
C ILE A 4 1.40 12.06 8.96
N ARG A 5 2.68 12.40 8.73
CA ARG A 5 3.73 11.43 8.40
C ARG A 5 3.89 10.39 9.51
N GLU A 6 4.05 10.84 10.75
CA GLU A 6 4.16 9.95 11.92
C GLU A 6 2.93 9.07 12.04
N THR A 7 1.75 9.63 11.86
CA THR A 7 0.48 8.88 11.95
C THR A 7 0.44 7.77 10.91
N ILE A 8 0.84 8.02 9.65
CA ILE A 8 0.92 6.99 8.60
C ILE A 8 1.91 5.88 8.98
N LEU A 9 3.06 6.23 9.55
CA LEU A 9 4.10 5.28 9.95
C LEU A 9 3.73 4.44 11.19
N THR A 10 2.71 4.83 11.95
CA THR A 10 2.19 3.99 13.05
C THR A 10 1.28 2.86 12.57
N TYR A 11 0.84 2.87 11.31
CA TYR A 11 0.04 1.78 10.76
C TYR A 11 0.86 0.49 10.59
N PRO A 12 0.28 -0.70 10.84
CA PRO A 12 1.04 -1.94 10.79
C PRO A 12 1.64 -2.22 9.41
N GLY A 13 2.97 -2.36 9.35
CA GLY A 13 3.67 -2.75 8.12
C GLY A 13 3.86 -1.63 7.10
N THR A 14 3.47 -0.37 7.38
CA THR A 14 3.79 0.77 6.49
C THR A 14 5.27 1.10 6.46
N GLY A 15 6.03 0.73 7.49
CA GLY A 15 7.49 0.85 7.50
C GLY A 15 8.17 0.12 6.34
N ASP A 16 7.59 -0.98 5.83
CA ASP A 16 8.12 -1.71 4.67
C ASP A 16 8.02 -0.92 3.35
N GLY A 17 7.18 0.12 3.34
CA GLY A 17 6.94 1.02 2.21
C GLY A 17 7.27 2.48 2.47
N GLU A 18 8.11 2.79 3.47
CA GLU A 18 8.50 4.18 3.77
C GLU A 18 9.13 4.89 2.55
N SER A 19 9.82 4.15 1.68
CA SER A 19 10.36 4.67 0.42
C SER A 19 9.30 5.24 -0.53
N PHE A 20 8.03 4.86 -0.37
CA PHE A 20 6.90 5.35 -1.17
C PHE A 20 6.19 6.55 -0.52
N LEU A 21 6.49 6.85 0.76
CA LEU A 21 5.71 7.78 1.57
C LEU A 21 5.71 9.19 0.97
N ASP A 22 6.85 9.69 0.50
CA ASP A 22 6.94 11.03 -0.10
C ASP A 22 6.11 11.12 -1.38
N THR A 23 6.16 10.09 -2.24
CA THR A 23 5.36 10.02 -3.46
C THR A 23 3.86 10.02 -3.15
N VAL A 24 3.43 9.20 -2.19
CA VAL A 24 2.01 9.12 -1.80
C VAL A 24 1.50 10.43 -1.21
N LEU A 25 2.32 11.12 -0.40
CA LEU A 25 1.96 12.42 0.16
C LEU A 25 1.76 13.46 -0.95
N ILE A 26 2.61 13.45 -1.98
CA ILE A 26 2.48 14.33 -3.16
C ILE A 26 1.19 13.99 -3.94
N ASP A 27 0.98 12.72 -4.29
CA ASP A 27 -0.17 12.27 -5.09
C ASP A 27 -1.51 12.59 -4.43
N ARG A 28 -1.54 12.54 -3.08
CA ARG A 28 -2.73 12.87 -2.28
C ARG A 28 -2.81 14.34 -1.84
N SER A 29 -1.86 15.18 -2.26
CA SER A 29 -1.76 16.59 -1.84
C SER A 29 -1.78 16.77 -0.31
N LEU A 30 -1.12 15.86 0.41
CA LEU A 30 -1.02 15.86 1.87
C LEU A 30 0.30 16.46 2.33
N ASN A 31 0.22 17.42 3.26
CA ASN A 31 1.40 17.93 3.94
C ASN A 31 1.79 17.00 5.09
N GLY A 32 2.82 16.18 4.91
CA GLY A 32 3.29 15.24 5.93
C GLY A 32 3.69 15.89 7.27
N ALA A 33 4.11 17.16 7.27
CA ALA A 33 4.50 17.90 8.47
C ALA A 33 3.30 18.57 9.18
N ALA A 34 2.10 18.56 8.58
CA ALA A 34 0.91 19.08 9.23
C ALA A 34 0.43 18.15 10.34
N ASP A 35 -0.31 18.71 11.29
CA ASP A 35 -0.92 17.94 12.37
C ASP A 35 -2.01 16.99 11.84
N TYR A 36 -2.03 15.78 12.38
CA TYR A 36 -3.15 14.87 12.17
C TYR A 36 -4.40 15.36 12.92
N THR A 37 -5.53 15.42 12.21
CA THR A 37 -6.81 15.90 12.73
C THR A 37 -7.96 15.02 12.24
N ALA A 38 -9.14 15.15 12.85
CA ALA A 38 -10.31 14.37 12.43
C ALA A 38 -10.73 14.66 10.98
N SER A 39 -10.45 15.88 10.46
CA SER A 39 -10.82 16.27 9.09
C SER A 39 -9.94 15.64 8.02
N ASN A 40 -8.66 15.37 8.32
CA ASN A 40 -7.72 14.72 7.38
C ASN A 40 -7.64 13.20 7.55
N LYS A 41 -8.36 12.62 8.53
CA LYS A 41 -8.39 11.18 8.81
C LYS A 41 -8.63 10.32 7.57
N SER A 42 -9.62 10.67 6.76
CA SER A 42 -9.97 9.89 5.57
C SER A 42 -8.85 9.92 4.52
N SER A 43 -8.29 11.10 4.25
CA SER A 43 -7.16 11.27 3.34
C SER A 43 -5.91 10.52 3.81
N VAL A 44 -5.65 10.51 5.13
CA VAL A 44 -4.54 9.76 5.73
C VAL A 44 -4.75 8.25 5.57
N GLN A 45 -5.98 7.75 5.79
CA GLN A 45 -6.29 6.34 5.57
C GLN A 45 -6.16 5.92 4.10
N LEU A 46 -6.52 6.81 3.17
CA LEU A 46 -6.33 6.59 1.74
C LEU A 46 -4.84 6.58 1.36
N ALA A 47 -4.01 7.45 1.95
CA ALA A 47 -2.56 7.41 1.77
C ALA A 47 -1.96 6.09 2.29
N VAL A 48 -2.42 5.60 3.44
CA VAL A 48 -2.02 4.28 3.95
C VAL A 48 -2.44 3.16 2.97
N ALA A 49 -3.64 3.26 2.39
CA ALA A 49 -4.12 2.30 1.39
C ALA A 49 -3.22 2.28 0.15
N ASP A 50 -2.76 3.44 -0.32
CA ASP A 50 -1.83 3.54 -1.46
C ASP A 50 -0.48 2.89 -1.15
N ILE A 51 0.06 3.09 0.06
CA ILE A 51 1.30 2.42 0.49
C ILE A 51 1.12 0.91 0.48
N TYR A 52 0.03 0.40 1.06
CA TYR A 52 -0.26 -1.02 1.06
C TYR A 52 -0.48 -1.57 -0.36
N ALA A 53 -1.13 -0.82 -1.24
CA ALA A 53 -1.32 -1.18 -2.63
C ALA A 53 0.02 -1.32 -3.38
N MET A 54 0.93 -0.36 -3.18
CA MET A 54 2.28 -0.42 -3.76
C MET A 54 3.06 -1.62 -3.23
N ILE A 55 3.07 -1.85 -1.91
CA ILE A 55 3.74 -2.99 -1.28
C ILE A 55 3.16 -4.31 -1.79
N GLY A 56 1.82 -4.43 -1.88
CA GLY A 56 1.13 -5.64 -2.33
C GLY A 56 1.28 -5.92 -3.84
N GLY A 57 1.59 -4.89 -4.63
CA GLY A 57 1.88 -5.01 -6.06
C GLY A 57 3.31 -5.40 -6.41
N LEU A 58 4.23 -5.39 -5.44
CA LEU A 58 5.61 -5.84 -5.64
C LEU A 58 5.67 -7.37 -5.79
N PRO A 59 6.65 -7.91 -6.54
CA PRO A 59 6.89 -9.35 -6.56
C PRO A 59 7.14 -9.89 -5.14
N ASP A 60 6.74 -11.14 -4.91
CA ASP A 60 6.95 -11.84 -3.63
C ASP A 60 8.43 -11.96 -3.28
N PHE A 61 9.31 -11.90 -4.29
CA PHE A 61 10.76 -11.90 -4.13
C PHE A 61 11.35 -10.56 -4.59
N THR A 62 12.01 -9.87 -3.67
CA THR A 62 12.91 -8.76 -3.98
C THR A 62 14.29 -9.14 -3.44
N GLU A 63 15.25 -9.30 -4.35
CA GLU A 63 16.66 -9.54 -4.01
C GLU A 63 17.12 -8.47 -2.99
N ASN A 64 17.81 -8.88 -1.93
CA ASN A 64 18.25 -8.07 -0.77
C ASN A 64 17.21 -7.66 0.30
N LYS A 65 15.95 -8.10 0.28
CA LYS A 65 15.06 -7.98 1.47
C LYS A 65 14.82 -9.36 2.09
N LEU A 66 15.52 -9.63 3.19
CA LEU A 66 15.44 -10.88 3.97
C LEU A 66 14.11 -11.04 4.74
N SER A 67 13.34 -9.97 4.93
CA SER A 67 12.09 -10.01 5.67
C SER A 67 11.11 -8.93 5.21
N ILE A 68 9.86 -9.33 4.99
CA ILE A 68 8.70 -8.44 4.91
C ILE A 68 7.86 -8.74 6.16
N THR A 69 7.32 -7.73 6.80
CA THR A 69 6.60 -7.89 8.08
C THR A 69 5.32 -8.72 7.91
N TYR A 70 4.63 -8.54 6.78
CA TYR A 70 3.38 -9.24 6.46
C TYR A 70 3.41 -9.86 5.04
N PRO A 71 2.64 -10.93 4.78
CA PRO A 71 2.48 -11.47 3.43
C PRO A 71 1.89 -10.42 2.46
N ARG A 72 2.28 -10.43 1.18
CA ARG A 72 1.76 -9.48 0.16
C ARG A 72 0.23 -9.47 0.07
N ALA A 73 -0.40 -10.64 0.16
CA ALA A 73 -1.86 -10.78 0.17
C ALA A 73 -2.53 -10.01 1.32
N TRP A 74 -1.87 -9.91 2.48
CA TRP A 74 -2.37 -9.13 3.62
C TRP A 74 -2.39 -7.63 3.29
N TYR A 75 -1.32 -7.11 2.68
CA TYR A 75 -1.26 -5.71 2.23
C TYR A 75 -2.35 -5.39 1.22
N THR A 76 -2.53 -6.24 0.21
CA THR A 76 -3.58 -6.07 -0.81
C THR A 76 -4.98 -6.09 -0.20
N GLN A 77 -5.23 -6.97 0.77
CA GLN A 77 -6.50 -7.01 1.49
C GLN A 77 -6.73 -5.73 2.32
N LYS A 78 -5.71 -5.27 3.05
CA LYS A 78 -5.80 -4.05 3.86
C LYS A 78 -5.96 -2.78 3.04
N ALA A 79 -5.29 -2.68 1.90
CA ALA A 79 -5.51 -1.61 0.94
C ALA A 79 -6.98 -1.58 0.48
N ARG A 80 -7.53 -2.75 0.10
CA ARG A 80 -8.93 -2.87 -0.34
C ARG A 80 -9.92 -2.42 0.73
N GLU A 81 -9.75 -2.88 1.97
CA GLU A 81 -10.60 -2.49 3.11
C GLU A 81 -10.60 -0.97 3.32
N LEU A 82 -9.42 -0.34 3.29
CA LEU A 82 -9.28 1.10 3.50
C LEU A 82 -9.86 1.93 2.35
N TYR A 83 -9.71 1.50 1.10
CA TYR A 83 -10.34 2.16 -0.03
C TYR A 83 -11.87 2.11 0.03
N ILE A 84 -12.45 0.95 0.35
CA ILE A 84 -13.91 0.81 0.51
C ILE A 84 -14.42 1.69 1.64
N ALA A 85 -13.75 1.66 2.81
CA ALA A 85 -14.15 2.45 3.97
C ALA A 85 -14.12 3.97 3.73
N ASN A 86 -13.31 4.43 2.76
CA ASN A 86 -13.15 5.84 2.42
C ASN A 86 -13.77 6.23 1.07
N GLY A 87 -14.57 5.35 0.45
CA GLY A 87 -15.35 5.67 -0.76
C GLY A 87 -14.62 5.51 -2.10
N GLU A 88 -13.42 4.93 -2.14
CA GLU A 88 -12.67 4.65 -3.38
C GLU A 88 -12.80 3.17 -3.80
N SER A 89 -14.03 2.65 -3.87
CA SER A 89 -14.29 1.23 -4.19
C SER A 89 -13.73 0.78 -5.55
N GLU A 90 -13.65 1.68 -6.53
CA GLU A 90 -13.09 1.39 -7.86
C GLU A 90 -11.61 0.96 -7.79
N LYS A 91 -10.80 1.64 -6.97
CA LYS A 91 -9.40 1.25 -6.72
C LYS A 91 -9.31 -0.08 -5.96
N ALA A 92 -10.28 -0.33 -5.08
CA ALA A 92 -10.39 -1.56 -4.32
C ALA A 92 -10.62 -2.80 -5.23
N GLU A 93 -11.37 -2.64 -6.31
CA GLU A 93 -11.62 -3.67 -7.32
C GLU A 93 -10.46 -3.85 -8.30
N ALA A 94 -9.72 -2.79 -8.60
CA ALA A 94 -8.53 -2.85 -9.43
C ALA A 94 -7.36 -3.60 -8.76
N LEU A 95 -7.32 -3.62 -7.42
CA LEU A 95 -6.30 -4.32 -6.63
C LEU A 95 -6.29 -5.84 -6.86
N GLY A 96 -5.19 -6.34 -7.40
CA GLY A 96 -4.95 -7.76 -7.67
C GLY A 96 -5.25 -8.23 -9.10
N ASN A 97 -5.79 -7.35 -9.94
CA ASN A 97 -6.09 -7.66 -11.35
C ASN A 97 -4.97 -7.25 -12.33
N SER A 98 -3.92 -6.56 -11.87
CA SER A 98 -2.97 -5.87 -12.76
C SER A 98 -1.87 -6.74 -13.37
N ILE A 99 -1.54 -7.92 -12.85
CA ILE A 99 -0.52 -8.79 -13.47
C ILE A 99 -0.92 -10.27 -13.35
N ARG A 100 -1.59 -10.81 -14.39
CA ARG A 100 -1.48 -12.24 -14.71
C ARG A 100 -0.08 -12.46 -15.28
N VAL A 101 0.88 -12.84 -14.42
CA VAL A 101 2.15 -13.35 -14.92
C VAL A 101 1.81 -14.57 -15.78
N PRO A 102 2.14 -14.60 -17.09
CA PRO A 102 1.99 -15.80 -17.88
C PRO A 102 2.84 -16.86 -17.20
N ARG A 103 2.21 -17.84 -16.55
CA ARG A 103 2.92 -19.06 -16.17
C ARG A 103 3.39 -19.65 -17.48
N GLY A 104 4.69 -19.50 -17.77
CA GLY A 104 5.31 -20.18 -18.89
C GLY A 104 4.94 -21.65 -18.75
N ARG A 105 4.11 -22.18 -19.66
CA ARG A 105 3.97 -23.62 -19.81
C ARG A 105 5.36 -24.11 -20.18
N ALA A 106 6.10 -24.65 -19.23
CA ALA A 106 7.20 -25.54 -19.56
C ALA A 106 6.58 -26.63 -20.45
N GLY A 107 6.85 -26.55 -21.75
CA GLY A 107 6.59 -27.66 -22.66
C GLY A 107 7.27 -28.88 -22.06
N GLN A 108 6.55 -29.99 -22.04
CA GLN A 108 6.93 -31.21 -21.33
C GLN A 108 8.43 -31.51 -21.47
N SER A 109 9.05 -31.83 -20.33
CA SER A 109 10.41 -32.34 -20.21
C SER A 109 10.65 -33.47 -21.21
N TRP A 110 11.85 -33.45 -21.81
CA TRP A 110 12.36 -34.51 -22.68
C TRP A 110 12.44 -35.87 -21.98
#